data_AF-A0A7S0BS46-F1
#
_entry.id   AF-A0A7S0BS46-F1
#
_cell.length_a   1.000
_cell.length_b   1.000
_cell.length_c   1.000
_cell.angle_alpha   90.00
_cell.angle_beta   90.00
_cell.angle_gamma   90.00
#
_symmetry.space_group_name_H-M   'P 1'
#
loop_
_entity.id
_entity.type
_entity.pdbx_description
1 polymer ?
#
loop_
_entity_poly.entity_id
_entity_poly.type
_entity_poly.pdbx_seq_one_letter_code
_entity_poly.pdbx_strand_id
1 'polypeptide(L)'
;EPAQIGEVIIRPGSTKKSVSFTYKLYQGVVAHFKVNEDVEMINGKENLVYVEANSGPTGERYESLDEVLSNVIDPIVQHYNEAVSFRDKFLNVSWPELQATLRDMKSRDPKRIPYMICPDTRKDRVGSFLLGFVPGTKTVNRASIMITPDGFKLRNVLH
;
A
#
# COMPACT_ATOMS: atom_id res chain seq x y z
N GLU A 1 -15.53 19.54 -2.97
CA GLU A 1 -15.50 18.47 -4.00
C GLU A 1 -14.89 17.22 -3.37
N PRO A 2 -15.22 16.00 -3.83
CA PRO A 2 -14.56 14.79 -3.32
C PRO A 2 -13.09 14.78 -3.75
N ALA A 3 -12.19 14.46 -2.83
CA ALA A 3 -10.75 14.43 -3.10
C ALA A 3 -10.41 13.49 -4.27
N GLN A 4 -9.43 13.87 -5.09
CA GLN A 4 -8.96 13.08 -6.24
C GLN A 4 -8.02 11.93 -5.78
N ILE A 5 -7.87 10.89 -6.61
CA ILE A 5 -6.88 9.84 -6.35
C ILE A 5 -5.49 10.48 -6.39
N GLY A 6 -4.64 10.16 -5.41
CA GLY A 6 -3.33 10.76 -5.22
C GLY A 6 -3.36 12.09 -4.45
N GLU A 7 -4.53 12.68 -4.18
CA GLU A 7 -4.60 13.90 -3.38
C GLU A 7 -4.12 13.64 -1.95
N VAL A 8 -3.23 14.51 -1.47
CA VAL A 8 -2.56 14.38 -0.17
C VAL A 8 -2.91 15.56 0.73
N ILE A 9 -3.26 15.25 1.97
CA ILE A 9 -3.41 16.21 3.06
C ILE A 9 -2.27 16.00 4.03
N ILE A 10 -1.47 17.04 4.22
CA ILE A 10 -0.41 17.08 5.22
C ILE A 10 -0.97 17.71 6.49
N ARG A 11 -0.79 17.05 7.63
CA ARG A 11 -1.24 17.54 8.93
C ARG A 11 -0.20 17.29 10.02
N PRO A 12 -0.23 18.08 11.11
CA PRO A 12 0.53 17.75 12.31
C PRO A 12 0.26 16.31 12.76
N GLY A 13 1.34 15.61 13.10
CA GLY A 13 1.27 14.24 13.60
C GLY A 13 0.87 14.19 15.07
N SER A 14 0.70 12.97 15.59
CA SER A 14 0.29 12.73 16.98
C SER A 14 1.37 13.08 18.01
N THR A 15 2.61 13.28 17.55
CA THR A 15 3.79 13.56 18.37
C THR A 15 4.41 14.90 17.97
N LYS A 16 5.05 15.61 18.92
CA LYS A 16 5.50 17.00 18.74
C LYS A 16 6.43 17.25 17.55
N LYS A 17 7.16 16.22 17.11
CA LYS A 17 8.11 16.26 15.98
C LYS A 17 7.71 15.24 14.92
N SER A 18 6.48 15.33 14.43
CA SER A 18 6.01 14.40 13.41
C SER A 18 4.98 15.03 12.51
N VAL A 19 5.00 14.60 11.26
CA VAL A 19 4.06 15.00 10.22
C VAL A 19 3.35 13.76 9.71
N SER A 20 2.05 13.88 9.48
CA SER A 20 1.24 12.80 8.91
C SER A 20 0.70 13.21 7.56
N PHE A 21 1.02 12.41 6.56
CA PHE A 21 0.45 12.46 5.23
C PHE A 21 -0.78 11.57 5.21
N THR A 22 -1.91 12.10 4.77
CA THR A 22 -3.14 11.35 4.53
C THR A 22 -3.47 11.46 3.06
N TYR A 23 -3.48 10.35 2.33
CA TYR A 23 -3.63 10.36 0.89
C TYR A 23 -4.66 9.34 0.41
N LYS A 24 -5.37 9.70 -0.66
CA LYS A 24 -6.39 8.84 -1.26
C LYS A 24 -5.75 7.91 -2.29
N LEU A 25 -5.69 6.62 -1.95
CA LEU A 25 -5.14 5.59 -2.84
C LEU A 25 -6.13 5.20 -3.94
N TYR A 26 -7.37 4.96 -3.55
CA TYR A 26 -8.41 4.46 -4.44
C TYR A 26 -9.79 4.79 -3.88
N GLN A 27 -10.85 4.49 -4.65
CA GLN A 27 -12.22 4.72 -4.20
C GLN A 27 -12.49 4.00 -2.87
N GLY A 28 -12.73 4.79 -1.82
CA GLY A 28 -12.98 4.28 -0.47
C GLY A 28 -11.72 3.85 0.31
N VAL A 29 -10.53 4.02 -0.27
CA VAL A 29 -9.25 3.64 0.37
C VAL A 29 -8.41 4.89 0.63
N VAL A 30 -8.25 5.22 1.91
CA VAL A 30 -7.42 6.32 2.40
C VAL A 30 -6.31 5.73 3.26
N ALA A 31 -5.07 6.05 2.95
CA ALA A 31 -3.90 5.60 3.69
C ALA A 31 -3.24 6.77 4.43
N HIS A 32 -2.40 6.41 5.39
CA HIS A 32 -1.63 7.36 6.17
C HIS A 32 -0.15 6.96 6.18
N PHE A 33 0.72 7.93 5.95
CA PHE A 33 2.16 7.78 6.11
C PHE A 33 2.65 8.80 7.13
N LYS A 34 3.50 8.36 8.06
CA LYS A 34 4.00 9.20 9.15
C LYS A 34 5.51 9.31 9.05
N VAL A 35 5.99 10.54 9.11
CA VAL A 35 7.40 10.86 9.26
C VAL A 35 7.64 11.58 10.58
N ASN A 36 8.80 11.39 11.16
CA ASN A 36 9.30 12.16 12.28
C ASN A 36 10.21 13.27 11.75
N GLU A 37 10.19 14.42 12.40
CA GLU A 37 11.10 15.52 12.13
C GLU A 37 12.35 15.34 13.00
N ASP A 38 13.52 15.36 12.36
CA ASP A 38 14.82 15.27 13.04
C ASP A 38 15.78 16.32 12.49
N VAL A 39 16.93 16.50 13.15
CA VAL A 39 17.95 17.47 12.76
C VAL A 39 19.26 16.75 12.49
N GLU A 40 19.83 16.99 11.30
CA GLU A 40 21.12 16.44 10.89
C GLU A 40 22.15 17.53 10.63
N MET A 41 23.40 17.29 11.03
CA MET A 41 24.52 18.20 10.79
C MET A 41 25.17 17.90 9.45
N ILE A 42 24.94 18.76 8.45
CA ILE A 42 25.55 18.64 7.12
C ILE A 42 26.51 19.82 6.94
N ASN A 43 27.80 19.53 6.74
CA ASN A 43 28.85 20.54 6.59
C ASN A 43 28.87 21.59 7.73
N GLY A 44 28.62 21.13 8.98
CA GLY A 44 28.60 21.99 10.16
C GLY A 44 27.35 22.85 10.32
N LYS A 45 26.29 22.61 9.54
CA LYS A 45 24.99 23.29 9.65
C LYS A 45 23.89 22.32 10.04
N GLU A 46 22.98 22.75 10.91
CA GLU A 46 21.75 22.02 11.22
C GLU A 46 20.80 22.07 10.03
N ASN A 47 20.31 20.91 9.59
CA ASN A 47 19.30 20.77 8.54
C ASN A 47 18.14 19.91 9.08
N LEU A 48 16.91 20.33 8.78
CA LEU A 48 15.72 19.56 9.10
C LEU A 48 15.62 18.38 8.13
N VAL A 49 15.41 17.18 8.65
CA VAL A 49 15.19 15.98 7.87
C VAL A 49 13.94 15.25 8.34
N TYR A 50 13.31 14.52 7.44
CA TYR A 50 12.12 13.73 7.70
C TYR A 50 12.50 12.27 7.67
N VAL A 51 12.22 11.55 8.76
CA VAL A 51 12.59 10.14 8.92
C VAL A 51 11.33 9.31 8.95
N GLU A 52 11.26 8.24 8.16
CA GLU A 52 10.13 7.32 8.21
C GLU A 52 9.92 6.78 9.64
N ALA A 53 8.68 6.85 10.15
CA ALA A 53 8.39 6.49 11.54
C ALA A 53 8.37 4.98 11.83
N ASN A 54 8.32 4.13 10.79
CA ASN A 54 8.07 2.69 10.91
C ASN A 54 9.23 1.80 10.45
N SER A 55 10.30 2.34 9.87
CA SER A 55 11.50 1.58 9.55
C SER A 55 12.47 1.62 10.73
N GLY A 56 13.21 0.51 10.95
CA GLY A 56 14.09 0.32 12.09
C GLY A 56 15.29 1.28 12.14
N PRO A 57 16.45 0.88 12.69
CA PRO A 57 17.53 1.80 13.06
C PRO A 57 18.19 2.59 11.91
N THR A 58 17.83 2.34 10.64
CA THR A 58 18.38 3.00 9.46
C THR A 58 17.32 3.71 8.60
N GLY A 59 16.13 3.99 9.14
CA GLY A 59 14.98 4.48 8.36
C GLY A 59 15.30 5.58 7.35
N GLU A 60 14.62 5.54 6.20
CA GLU A 60 14.85 6.47 5.10
C GLU A 60 14.68 7.92 5.55
N ARG A 61 15.57 8.77 5.04
CA ARG A 61 15.64 10.19 5.36
C ARG A 61 15.36 10.98 4.10
N TYR A 62 14.59 12.03 4.28
CA TYR A 62 14.20 12.95 3.23
C TYR A 62 14.53 14.37 3.67
N GLU A 63 15.06 15.19 2.77
CA GLU A 63 15.44 16.58 3.00
C GLU A 63 14.22 17.50 3.09
N SER A 64 13.10 17.09 2.48
CA SER A 64 11.87 17.88 2.41
C SER A 64 10.61 17.01 2.43
N LEU A 65 9.46 17.62 2.75
CA LEU A 65 8.15 16.95 2.59
C LEU A 65 7.83 16.68 1.12
N ASP A 66 8.32 17.51 0.20
CA ASP A 66 8.16 17.31 -1.24
C ASP A 66 8.89 16.05 -1.71
N GLU A 67 10.05 15.76 -1.14
CA GLU A 67 10.79 14.53 -1.41
C GLU A 67 10.05 13.30 -0.88
N VAL A 68 9.40 13.39 0.29
CA VAL A 68 8.51 12.32 0.77
C VAL A 68 7.34 12.09 -0.20
N LEU A 69 6.75 13.16 -0.74
CA LEU A 69 5.67 13.05 -1.72
C LEU A 69 6.17 12.33 -2.99
N SER A 70 7.25 12.83 -3.59
CA SER A 70 7.74 12.33 -4.89
C SER A 70 8.38 10.95 -4.81
N ASN A 71 9.05 10.62 -3.71
CA ASN A 71 9.79 9.36 -3.57
C ASN A 71 9.00 8.27 -2.86
N VAL A 72 7.94 8.60 -2.11
CA VAL A 72 7.16 7.61 -1.35
C VAL A 72 5.71 7.55 -1.82
N ILE A 73 5.00 8.67 -1.74
CA ILE A 73 3.54 8.66 -1.92
C ILE A 73 3.16 8.52 -3.39
N ASP A 74 3.77 9.29 -4.28
CA ASP A 74 3.47 9.25 -5.71
C ASP A 74 3.75 7.86 -6.32
N PRO A 75 4.89 7.19 -6.05
CA PRO A 75 5.14 5.83 -6.52
C PRO A 75 4.12 4.82 -5.95
N ILE A 76 3.76 4.91 -4.67
CA ILE A 76 2.75 4.02 -4.08
C ILE A 76 1.40 4.20 -4.78
N VAL A 77 0.96 5.44 -5.01
CA VAL A 77 -0.30 5.73 -5.71
C VAL A 77 -0.26 5.19 -7.14
N GLN A 78 0.87 5.36 -7.84
CA GLN A 78 1.07 4.82 -9.17
C GLN A 78 0.96 3.28 -9.16
N HIS A 79 1.73 2.59 -8.32
CA HIS A 79 1.72 1.12 -8.20
C HIS A 79 0.33 0.59 -7.83
N TYR A 80 -0.39 1.29 -6.94
CA TYR A 80 -1.77 0.92 -6.61
C TYR A 80 -2.67 0.97 -7.84
N ASN A 81 -2.62 2.06 -8.61
CA ASN A 81 -3.43 2.24 -9.81
C ASN A 81 -3.08 1.22 -10.91
N GLU A 82 -1.80 0.88 -11.06
CA GLU A 82 -1.34 -0.16 -11.98
C GLU A 82 -1.93 -1.53 -11.61
N ALA A 83 -1.91 -1.89 -10.32
CA ALA A 83 -2.48 -3.15 -9.84
C ALA A 83 -4.00 -3.22 -10.02
N VAL A 84 -4.72 -2.13 -9.78
CA VAL A 84 -6.17 -2.05 -10.02
C VAL A 84 -6.50 -2.22 -11.51
N SER A 85 -5.64 -1.72 -12.39
CA SER A 85 -5.84 -1.76 -13.84
C SER A 85 -5.34 -3.06 -14.48
N PHE A 86 -4.77 -3.99 -13.70
CA PHE A 86 -4.10 -5.18 -14.23
C PHE A 86 -5.07 -6.28 -14.67
N ARG A 87 -5.24 -6.43 -15.99
CA ARG A 87 -5.78 -7.63 -16.70
C ARG A 87 -7.02 -8.26 -16.06
N ASP A 88 -7.95 -7.42 -15.60
CA ASP A 88 -9.21 -7.80 -14.93
C ASP A 88 -9.02 -8.73 -13.72
N LYS A 89 -7.82 -8.77 -13.13
CA LYS A 89 -7.52 -9.59 -11.95
C LYS A 89 -7.98 -8.95 -10.66
N PHE A 90 -8.18 -7.64 -10.69
CA PHE A 90 -8.66 -6.88 -9.55
C PHE A 90 -10.18 -6.90 -9.46
N LEU A 91 -10.68 -7.22 -8.26
CA LEU A 91 -12.08 -7.08 -7.89
C LEU A 91 -12.16 -6.17 -6.66
N ASN A 92 -12.92 -5.08 -6.78
CA ASN A 92 -13.21 -4.18 -5.67
C ASN A 92 -14.30 -4.77 -4.75
N VAL A 93 -13.97 -5.88 -4.10
CA VAL A 93 -14.87 -6.66 -3.24
C VAL A 93 -14.16 -7.03 -1.93
N SER A 94 -14.93 -7.42 -0.93
CA SER A 94 -14.39 -7.93 0.33
C SER A 94 -13.77 -9.32 0.16
N TRP A 95 -12.92 -9.72 1.11
CA TRP A 95 -12.31 -11.06 1.10
C TRP A 95 -13.33 -12.21 1.05
N PRO A 96 -14.44 -12.21 1.82
CA PRO A 96 -15.46 -13.27 1.72
C PRO A 96 -16.11 -13.37 0.34
N GLU A 97 -16.38 -12.23 -0.31
CA GLU A 97 -16.95 -12.18 -1.66
C GLU A 97 -15.95 -12.73 -2.69
N LEU A 98 -14.67 -12.34 -2.59
CA LEU A 98 -13.61 -12.89 -3.44
C LEU A 98 -13.50 -14.42 -3.29
N GLN A 99 -13.63 -14.94 -2.07
CA GLN A 99 -13.62 -16.40 -1.84
C GLN A 99 -14.79 -17.10 -2.54
N ALA A 100 -15.98 -16.50 -2.56
CA ALA A 100 -17.13 -17.05 -3.28
C ALA A 100 -16.86 -17.08 -4.79
N THR A 101 -16.35 -15.98 -5.36
CA THR A 101 -15.98 -15.90 -6.78
C THR A 101 -14.93 -16.96 -7.15
N LEU A 102 -13.88 -17.12 -6.34
CA LEU A 102 -12.83 -18.09 -6.61
C LEU A 102 -13.33 -19.55 -6.56
N ARG A 103 -14.25 -19.87 -5.66
CA ARG A 103 -14.88 -21.20 -5.59
C ARG A 103 -15.73 -21.48 -6.83
N ASP A 104 -16.51 -20.51 -7.26
CA ASP A 104 -17.34 -20.61 -8.46
C ASP A 104 -16.47 -20.76 -9.72
N MET A 105 -15.42 -19.93 -9.89
CA MET A 105 -14.43 -20.10 -10.96
C MET A 105 -13.81 -21.50 -10.97
N LYS A 106 -13.47 -22.04 -9.79
CA LYS A 106 -12.92 -23.39 -9.66
C LYS A 106 -13.93 -24.48 -10.02
N SER A 107 -15.21 -24.31 -9.68
CA SER A 107 -16.24 -25.28 -10.07
C SER A 107 -16.51 -25.29 -11.57
N ARG A 108 -16.41 -24.13 -12.23
CA ARG A 108 -16.59 -24.01 -13.69
C ARG A 108 -15.44 -24.62 -14.48
N ASP A 109 -14.20 -24.48 -13.98
CA ASP A 109 -13.02 -25.11 -14.57
C ASP A 109 -12.11 -25.72 -13.50
N PRO A 110 -12.35 -26.98 -13.12
CA PRO A 110 -11.57 -27.66 -12.07
C PRO A 110 -10.09 -27.86 -12.41
N LYS A 111 -9.71 -27.80 -13.69
CA LYS A 111 -8.31 -28.00 -14.13
C LYS A 111 -7.47 -26.74 -13.93
N ARG A 112 -8.09 -25.56 -13.96
CA ARG A 112 -7.41 -24.28 -13.76
C ARG A 112 -7.24 -23.95 -12.26
N ILE A 113 -6.16 -23.23 -11.95
CA ILE A 113 -5.97 -22.60 -10.63
C ILE A 113 -6.47 -21.15 -10.75
N PRO A 114 -7.69 -20.83 -10.29
CA PRO A 114 -8.17 -19.46 -10.30
C PRO A 114 -7.39 -18.63 -9.28
N TYR A 115 -7.09 -17.39 -9.66
CA TYR A 115 -6.49 -16.40 -8.79
C TYR A 115 -6.98 -15.00 -9.18
N MET A 116 -7.18 -14.16 -8.17
CA MET A 116 -7.68 -12.79 -8.26
C MET A 116 -7.12 -11.97 -7.10
N ILE A 117 -7.09 -10.65 -7.24
CA ILE A 117 -6.67 -9.70 -6.20
C ILE A 117 -7.85 -8.84 -5.76
N CYS A 118 -7.92 -8.51 -4.47
CA CYS A 118 -8.88 -7.54 -3.92
C CYS A 118 -8.20 -6.62 -2.91
N PRO A 119 -8.80 -5.47 -2.55
CA PRO A 119 -8.28 -4.63 -1.47
C PRO A 119 -8.21 -5.40 -0.14
N ASP A 120 -7.16 -5.16 0.64
CA ASP A 120 -7.11 -5.60 2.03
C ASP A 120 -7.84 -4.59 2.92
N THR A 121 -8.89 -5.07 3.60
CA THR A 121 -9.76 -4.24 4.47
C THR A 121 -9.33 -4.24 5.92
N ARG A 122 -8.24 -4.95 6.27
CA ARG A 122 -7.72 -4.95 7.64
C ARG A 122 -7.09 -3.60 7.97
N LYS A 123 -7.37 -3.09 9.18
CA LYS A 123 -6.92 -1.76 9.64
C LYS A 123 -5.40 -1.60 9.63
N ASP A 124 -4.65 -2.66 9.89
CA ASP A 124 -3.18 -2.68 9.87
C ASP A 124 -2.58 -2.88 8.47
N ARG A 125 -3.40 -3.06 7.44
CA ARG A 125 -3.01 -3.41 6.06
C ARG A 125 -3.68 -2.52 5.01
N VAL A 126 -4.21 -1.38 5.42
CA VAL A 126 -4.83 -0.42 4.49
C VAL A 126 -3.82 -0.03 3.42
N GLY A 127 -4.27 -0.01 2.17
CA GLY A 127 -3.41 0.28 1.01
C GLY A 127 -2.65 -0.93 0.45
N SER A 128 -2.88 -2.13 0.99
CA SER A 128 -2.37 -3.38 0.44
C SER A 128 -3.48 -4.20 -0.25
N PHE A 129 -3.09 -5.25 -0.97
CA PHE A 129 -4.01 -6.19 -1.60
C PHE A 129 -3.92 -7.59 -0.99
N LEU A 130 -4.99 -8.36 -1.18
CA LEU A 130 -5.01 -9.80 -0.96
C LEU A 130 -5.04 -10.53 -2.30
N LEU A 131 -4.05 -11.38 -2.54
CA LEU A 131 -4.05 -12.37 -3.62
C LEU A 131 -4.75 -13.63 -3.14
N GLY A 132 -5.95 -13.87 -3.64
CA GLY A 132 -6.69 -15.11 -3.42
C GLY A 132 -6.42 -16.13 -4.52
N PHE A 133 -6.24 -17.41 -4.17
CA PHE A 133 -6.01 -18.48 -5.16
C PHE A 133 -6.46 -19.87 -4.66
N VAL A 134 -6.78 -20.77 -5.60
CA VAL A 134 -7.28 -22.14 -5.30
C VAL A 134 -6.43 -23.20 -6.02
N PRO A 135 -5.31 -23.65 -5.42
CA PRO A 135 -4.39 -24.58 -6.08
C PRO A 135 -4.96 -26.01 -6.12
N GLY A 136 -5.66 -26.42 -5.07
CA GLY A 136 -6.33 -27.72 -4.96
C GLY A 136 -7.78 -27.66 -5.44
N THR A 137 -8.65 -28.44 -4.80
CA THR A 137 -10.06 -28.57 -5.18
C THR A 137 -11.01 -27.65 -4.42
N LYS A 138 -10.73 -27.34 -3.15
CA LYS A 138 -11.71 -26.63 -2.28
C LYS A 138 -11.14 -25.45 -1.48
N THR A 139 -9.86 -25.51 -1.10
CA THR A 139 -9.29 -24.52 -0.18
C THR A 139 -8.88 -23.25 -0.91
N VAL A 140 -9.52 -22.13 -0.54
CA VAL A 140 -9.11 -20.80 -0.98
C VAL A 140 -8.00 -20.29 -0.07
N ASN A 141 -6.83 -20.07 -0.65
CA ASN A 141 -5.66 -19.53 0.01
C ASN A 141 -5.56 -18.03 -0.22
N ARG A 142 -4.81 -17.33 0.63
CA ARG A 142 -4.51 -15.90 0.49
C ARG A 142 -3.05 -15.58 0.74
N ALA A 143 -2.56 -14.56 0.06
CA ALA A 143 -1.29 -13.90 0.37
C ALA A 143 -1.49 -12.38 0.36
N SER A 144 -0.78 -11.68 1.24
CA SER A 144 -0.78 -10.21 1.26
C SER A 144 0.23 -9.70 0.24
N ILE A 145 -0.18 -8.73 -0.58
CA ILE A 145 0.70 -7.95 -1.45
C ILE A 145 0.74 -6.55 -0.87
N MET A 146 1.88 -6.19 -0.27
CA MET A 146 2.11 -4.85 0.23
C MET A 146 2.66 -3.99 -0.91
N ILE A 147 2.16 -2.77 -1.02
CA ILE A 147 2.68 -1.79 -1.98
C ILE A 147 3.71 -0.95 -1.24
N THR A 148 4.87 -0.82 -1.84
CA THR A 148 5.99 -0.02 -1.36
C THR A 148 6.37 0.97 -2.46
N PRO A 149 7.14 2.02 -2.14
CA PRO A 149 7.64 2.92 -3.19
C PRO A 149 8.44 2.18 -4.28
N ASP A 150 9.19 1.16 -3.87
CA ASP A 150 10.00 0.33 -4.76
C ASP A 150 9.22 -0.74 -5.56
N GLY A 151 7.90 -0.86 -5.35
CA GLY A 151 7.07 -1.84 -6.07
C GLY A 151 6.16 -2.70 -5.20
N PHE A 152 6.08 -3.99 -5.50
CA PHE A 152 5.16 -4.93 -4.85
C PHE A 152 5.90 -5.95 -3.99
N LYS A 153 5.67 -5.88 -2.68
CA LYS A 153 6.21 -6.86 -1.73
C LYS A 153 5.23 -8.00 -1.50
N LEU A 154 5.60 -9.19 -1.99
CA LEU A 154 4.89 -10.44 -1.73
C LEU A 154 5.71 -11.30 -0.78
N ARG A 155 5.20 -11.51 0.44
CA ARG A 155 5.94 -12.17 1.52
C ARG A 155 7.24 -11.41 1.83
N ASN A 156 8.39 -12.03 1.56
CA ASN A 156 9.73 -11.48 1.80
C ASN A 156 10.46 -11.11 0.50
N VAL A 157 9.75 -11.10 -0.63
CA VAL A 157 10.32 -10.78 -1.94
C VAL A 157 9.69 -9.49 -2.46
N LEU A 158 10.53 -8.55 -2.88
CA LEU A 158 10.16 -7.32 -3.55
C LEU A 158 10.20 -7.55 -5.07
N HIS A 159 9.20 -7.03 -5.78
CA HIS A 159 9.00 -7.17 -7.22
C HIS A 159 8.78 -5.82 -7.88
#